data_AF-A0A7X1TNK4-F1
#
_entry.id   AF-A0A7X1TNK4-F1
#
_cell.length_a   1.000
_cell.length_b   1.000
_cell.length_c   1.000
_cell.angle_alpha   90.00
_cell.angle_beta   90.00
_cell.angle_gamma   90.00
#
_symmetry.space_group_name_H-M   'P 1'
#
loop_
_entity.id
_entity.type
_entity.pdbx_description
1 polymer ?
#
loop_
_entity_poly.entity_id
_entity_poly.type
_entity_poly.pdbx_seq_one_letter_code
_entity_poly.pdbx_strand_id
1 'polypeptide(L)'
;MTQHRDDSSQLGSMNEIDAALYPGTDLLRSPDFRRSACDEDFQSALEARMLVDTAIGIVMGKHDCDRDRALTYLQSTARTFDVTVLELARGLVSASGRR
;
A
#
# COMPACT_ATOMS: atom_id res chain seq x y z
N MET A 1 -34.55 44.18 -63.90
CA MET A 1 -33.24 43.72 -64.40
C MET A 1 -32.24 43.99 -63.28
N THR A 2 -31.84 43.06 -62.40
CA THR A 2 -31.73 41.57 -62.53
C THR A 2 -30.99 41.17 -63.82
N GLN A 3 -29.91 40.37 -63.84
CA GLN A 3 -29.12 39.63 -62.83
C GLN A 3 -27.64 39.60 -63.36
N HIS A 4 -26.60 39.00 -62.77
CA HIS A 4 -26.42 37.95 -61.75
C HIS A 4 -25.01 38.10 -61.10
N ARG A 5 -24.65 37.13 -60.24
CA ARG A 5 -23.30 36.70 -59.79
C ARG A 5 -22.74 37.39 -58.55
N ASP A 6 -22.12 36.73 -57.58
CA ASP A 6 -21.98 35.33 -57.16
C ASP A 6 -21.15 35.46 -55.86
N ASP A 7 -21.80 35.72 -54.73
CA ASP A 7 -21.11 35.96 -53.45
C ASP A 7 -20.63 34.65 -52.81
N SER A 8 -19.48 34.20 -53.31
CA SER A 8 -18.34 33.68 -52.54
C SER A 8 -18.67 33.03 -51.18
N SER A 9 -18.90 31.72 -51.20
CA SER A 9 -18.83 30.89 -50.00
C SER A 9 -18.48 29.44 -50.35
N GLN A 10 -17.19 29.07 -50.17
CA GLN A 10 -16.80 27.82 -49.52
C GLN A 10 -15.27 27.70 -49.31
N LEU A 11 -14.88 27.79 -48.03
CA LEU A 11 -13.91 26.90 -47.38
C LEU A 11 -12.51 26.76 -48.00
N GLY A 12 -11.74 27.86 -47.95
CA GLY A 12 -10.28 27.76 -47.87
C GLY A 12 -9.84 27.44 -46.44
N SER A 13 -9.60 26.15 -46.14
CA SER A 13 -8.76 25.66 -45.04
C SER A 13 -8.37 24.20 -45.31
N MET A 14 -7.37 24.00 -46.19
CA MET A 14 -6.65 22.73 -46.23
C MET A 14 -5.81 22.64 -44.96
N ASN A 15 -6.16 21.67 -44.11
CA ASN A 15 -5.67 21.63 -42.73
C ASN A 15 -4.16 21.38 -42.67
N GLU A 16 -3.52 21.98 -41.67
CA GLU A 16 -2.07 22.08 -41.55
C GLU A 16 -1.35 20.75 -41.29
N ILE A 17 -0.19 20.63 -41.97
CA ILE A 17 1.06 20.03 -41.48
C ILE A 17 1.03 18.52 -41.15
N ASP A 18 1.52 17.74 -42.11
CA ASP A 18 2.29 16.52 -41.81
C ASP A 18 3.63 16.93 -41.17
N ALA A 19 3.88 16.44 -39.95
CA ALA A 19 5.18 16.53 -39.29
C ALA A 19 5.37 15.37 -38.30
N ALA A 20 5.92 14.27 -38.80
CA ALA A 20 6.31 13.12 -37.98
C ALA A 20 7.40 13.49 -36.96
N LEU A 21 7.06 13.61 -35.67
CA LEU A 21 8.08 13.85 -34.63
C LEU A 21 7.71 13.43 -33.18
N TYR A 22 7.34 12.16 -32.94
CA TYR A 22 7.42 11.57 -31.57
C TYR A 22 7.83 10.09 -31.57
N PRO A 23 9.14 9.78 -31.60
CA PRO A 23 9.65 8.47 -31.18
C PRO A 23 9.61 8.40 -29.65
N GLY A 24 8.46 8.03 -29.06
CA GLY A 24 8.32 8.13 -27.60
C GLY A 24 7.05 7.60 -26.95
N THR A 25 6.15 6.88 -27.65
CA THR A 25 5.01 6.20 -27.01
C THR A 25 5.42 4.89 -26.33
N ASP A 26 6.53 4.90 -25.57
CA ASP A 26 6.85 3.92 -24.53
C ASP A 26 6.24 4.39 -23.19
N LEU A 27 4.96 4.79 -23.25
CA LEU A 27 4.17 5.22 -22.10
C LEU A 27 3.03 4.24 -21.78
N LEU A 28 3.25 2.96 -22.11
CA LEU A 28 2.82 1.84 -21.25
C LEU A 28 3.77 1.68 -20.04
N ARG A 29 4.28 2.80 -19.52
CA ARG A 29 4.88 2.88 -18.18
C ARG A 29 3.75 2.73 -17.16
N SER A 30 3.40 1.48 -16.86
CA SER A 30 2.28 1.10 -15.99
C SER A 30 2.26 1.91 -14.70
N PRO A 31 1.13 2.58 -14.36
CA PRO A 31 1.01 3.32 -13.11
C PRO A 31 0.91 2.41 -11.87
N ASP A 32 0.65 1.11 -12.06
CA ASP A 32 0.21 0.19 -11.00
C ASP A 32 1.33 -0.29 -10.06
N PHE A 33 2.60 -0.22 -10.48
CA PHE A 33 3.73 -0.77 -9.73
C PHE A 33 4.07 -0.05 -8.41
N ARG A 34 3.45 1.11 -8.14
CA ARG A 34 3.65 1.87 -6.89
C ARG A 34 2.49 1.80 -5.90
N ARG A 35 1.42 1.06 -6.22
CA ARG A 35 0.23 0.99 -5.35
C ARG A 35 0.25 -0.25 -4.43
N SER A 36 0.62 -1.42 -4.97
CA SER A 36 0.63 -2.68 -4.22
C SER A 36 1.50 -2.65 -2.96
N ALA A 37 2.75 -2.17 -3.07
CA ALA A 37 3.71 -2.22 -1.97
C ALA A 37 3.22 -1.49 -0.69
N CYS A 38 2.58 -0.33 -0.83
CA CYS A 38 2.04 0.41 0.32
C CYS A 38 0.87 -0.33 0.99
N ASP A 39 0.02 -0.99 0.21
CA ASP A 39 -1.10 -1.77 0.74
C ASP A 39 -0.61 -3.07 1.41
N GLU A 40 0.42 -3.73 0.86
CA GLU A 40 1.06 -4.93 1.41
C GLU A 40 1.85 -4.65 2.70
N ASP A 41 2.62 -3.56 2.74
CA ASP A 41 3.35 -3.10 3.94
C ASP A 41 2.37 -2.70 5.06
N PHE A 42 1.28 -2.00 4.70
CA PHE A 42 0.25 -1.59 5.66
C PHE A 42 -0.50 -2.80 6.23
N GLN A 43 -0.93 -3.75 5.38
CA GLN A 43 -1.55 -4.99 5.85
C GLN A 43 -0.59 -5.78 6.75
N SER A 44 0.69 -5.88 6.38
CA SER A 44 1.72 -6.54 7.19
C SER A 44 1.90 -5.88 8.57
N ALA A 45 1.81 -4.55 8.64
CA ALA A 45 1.84 -3.80 9.89
C ALA A 45 0.58 -4.04 10.75
N LEU A 46 -0.61 -4.16 10.15
CA LEU A 46 -1.84 -4.52 10.85
C LEU A 46 -1.79 -5.94 11.41
N GLU A 47 -1.38 -6.93 10.62
CA GLU A 47 -1.16 -8.32 11.06
C GLU A 47 -0.16 -8.37 12.24
N ALA A 48 0.97 -7.66 12.11
CA ALA A 48 1.95 -7.55 13.17
C ALA A 48 1.36 -6.93 14.45
N ARG A 49 0.52 -5.91 14.32
CA ARG A 49 -0.15 -5.26 15.46
C ARG A 49 -1.13 -6.22 16.15
N MET A 50 -1.96 -6.93 15.40
CA MET A 50 -2.91 -7.91 15.94
C MET A 50 -2.19 -9.04 16.69
N LEU A 51 -1.09 -9.55 16.15
CA LEU A 51 -0.26 -10.57 16.80
C LEU A 51 0.34 -10.08 18.13
N VAL A 52 0.89 -8.86 18.15
CA VAL A 52 1.47 -8.27 19.36
C VAL A 52 0.39 -7.97 20.42
N ASP A 53 -0.75 -7.39 20.05
CA ASP A 53 -1.84 -7.13 21.01
C ASP A 53 -2.45 -8.44 21.56
N THR A 54 -2.54 -9.50 20.73
CA THR A 54 -2.95 -10.84 21.21
C THR A 54 -1.93 -11.43 22.18
N ALA A 55 -0.64 -11.33 21.87
CA ALA A 55 0.43 -11.79 22.76
C ALA A 55 0.44 -11.04 24.09
N ILE A 56 0.19 -9.73 24.08
CA ILE A 56 0.02 -8.91 25.29
C ILE A 56 -1.15 -9.46 26.12
N GLY A 57 -2.32 -9.72 25.51
CA GLY A 57 -3.46 -10.31 26.22
C GLY A 57 -3.17 -11.67 26.87
N ILE A 58 -2.38 -12.53 26.20
CA ILE A 58 -1.92 -13.81 26.76
C ILE A 58 -0.99 -13.60 27.96
N VAL A 59 -0.08 -12.62 27.90
CA VAL A 59 0.82 -12.29 29.02
C VAL A 59 0.04 -11.69 30.20
N MET A 60 -0.89 -10.76 29.93
CA MET A 60 -1.78 -10.19 30.95
C MET A 60 -2.52 -11.29 31.73
N GLY A 61 -3.17 -12.23 31.01
CA GLY A 61 -3.91 -13.32 31.64
C GLY A 61 -3.04 -14.40 32.31
N LYS A 62 -1.75 -14.51 31.96
CA LYS A 62 -0.81 -15.44 32.61
C LYS A 62 -0.13 -14.88 33.86
N HIS A 63 0.10 -13.56 33.88
CA HIS A 63 0.89 -12.89 34.93
C HIS A 63 0.06 -11.95 35.81
N ASP A 64 -1.27 -11.90 35.60
CA ASP A 64 -2.23 -11.02 36.28
C ASP A 64 -1.75 -9.57 36.34
N CYS A 65 -1.48 -8.99 35.15
CA CYS A 65 -0.83 -7.69 35.04
C CYS A 65 -1.41 -6.81 33.93
N ASP A 66 -1.25 -5.50 34.09
CA ASP A 66 -1.72 -4.49 33.14
C ASP A 66 -0.97 -4.53 31.81
N ARG A 67 -1.58 -3.91 30.78
CA ARG A 67 -1.06 -3.88 29.41
C ARG A 67 0.40 -3.42 29.32
N ASP A 68 0.77 -2.35 30.02
CA ASP A 68 2.13 -1.79 30.01
C ASP A 68 3.15 -2.73 30.65
N ARG A 69 2.77 -3.43 31.72
CA ARG A 69 3.61 -4.47 32.35
C ARG A 69 3.77 -5.66 31.43
N ALA A 70 2.68 -6.12 30.82
CA ALA A 70 2.71 -7.22 29.84
C ALA A 70 3.57 -6.89 28.61
N LEU A 71 3.49 -5.66 28.08
CA LEU A 71 4.38 -5.19 27.01
C LEU A 71 5.84 -5.11 27.47
N THR A 72 6.10 -4.64 28.69
CA THR A 72 7.45 -4.59 29.27
C THR A 72 8.07 -5.99 29.41
N TYR A 73 7.28 -6.98 29.87
CA TYR A 73 7.69 -8.38 29.88
C TYR A 73 8.01 -8.88 28.47
N LEU A 74 7.11 -8.65 27.50
CA LEU A 74 7.30 -9.07 26.12
C LEU A 74 8.59 -8.48 25.50
N GLN A 75 8.87 -7.19 25.74
CA GLN A 75 10.09 -6.51 25.29
C GLN A 75 11.34 -7.02 25.99
N SER A 76 11.29 -7.23 27.31
CA SER A 76 12.41 -7.76 28.09
C SER A 76 12.77 -9.18 27.64
N THR A 77 11.77 -10.04 27.47
CA THR A 77 11.93 -11.41 26.98
C THR A 77 12.49 -11.44 25.56
N ALA A 78 11.99 -10.58 24.65
CA ALA A 78 12.51 -10.48 23.29
C ALA A 78 14.01 -10.10 23.27
N ARG A 79 14.43 -9.16 24.12
CA ARG A 79 15.85 -8.80 24.30
C ARG A 79 16.69 -9.93 24.91
N THR A 80 16.14 -10.71 25.85
CA THR A 80 16.84 -11.85 26.47
C THR A 80 17.13 -12.97 25.46
N PHE A 81 16.26 -13.17 24.48
CA PHE A 81 16.41 -14.20 23.45
C PHE A 81 16.97 -13.69 22.11
N ASP A 82 17.34 -12.40 22.03
CA ASP A 82 17.83 -11.72 20.82
C ASP A 82 16.91 -11.89 19.59
N VAL A 83 15.59 -11.75 19.81
CA VAL A 83 14.54 -11.82 18.77
C VAL A 83 13.71 -10.56 18.73
N THR A 84 12.99 -10.31 17.63
CA THR A 84 12.01 -9.23 17.59
C THR A 84 10.80 -9.55 18.46
N VAL A 85 10.15 -8.50 18.97
CA VAL A 85 8.88 -8.62 19.73
C VAL A 85 7.79 -9.29 18.89
N LEU A 86 7.80 -9.12 17.56
CA LEU A 86 6.85 -9.75 16.65
C LEU A 86 7.09 -11.26 16.51
N GLU A 87 8.34 -11.71 16.41
CA GLU A 87 8.67 -13.15 16.35
C GLU A 87 8.29 -13.85 17.67
N LEU A 88 8.61 -13.23 18.81
CA LEU A 88 8.20 -13.73 20.12
C LEU A 88 6.67 -13.78 20.24
N ALA A 89 5.96 -12.74 19.79
CA ALA A 89 4.50 -12.71 19.78
C ALA A 89 3.90 -13.82 18.90
N ARG A 90 4.42 -14.03 17.69
CA ARG A 90 4.03 -15.12 16.78
C ARG A 90 4.21 -16.49 17.45
N GLY A 91 5.36 -16.72 18.08
CA GLY A 91 5.64 -17.95 18.82
C GLY A 91 4.68 -18.17 19.99
N LEU A 92 4.43 -17.14 20.80
CA LEU A 92 3.54 -17.19 21.96
C LEU A 92 2.08 -17.49 21.56
N VAL A 93 1.56 -16.79 20.55
CA VAL A 93 0.21 -17.00 20.02
C VAL A 93 0.07 -18.41 19.46
N SER A 94 1.02 -18.85 18.63
CA SER A 94 1.03 -20.20 18.05
C SER A 94 1.07 -21.32 19.11
N ALA A 95 1.83 -21.12 20.19
CA ALA A 95 1.88 -22.05 21.31
C ALA A 95 0.59 -22.05 22.15
N SER A 96 -0.09 -20.90 22.25
CA SER A 96 -1.32 -20.77 23.05
C SER A 96 -2.54 -21.47 22.45
N GLY A 97 -2.59 -21.62 21.12
CA GLY A 97 -3.69 -22.27 20.41
C GLY A 97 -3.68 -23.81 20.41
N ARG A 98 -2.67 -24.47 21.02
CA ARG A 98 -2.60 -25.94 21.17
C ARG A 98 -3.19 -26.41 22.51
N ARG A 99 -4.44 -26.06 22.79
CA ARG A 99 -5.17 -26.45 24.02
C ARG A 99 -6.48 -27.13 23.69
#